data_AF-A0A7M5UFH8-F1
#
_entry.id   AF-A0A7M5UFH8-F1
#
_cell.length_a   1.000
_cell.length_b   1.000
_cell.length_c   1.000
_cell.angle_alpha   90.00
_cell.angle_beta   90.00
_cell.angle_gamma   90.00
#
_symmetry.space_group_name_H-M   'P 1'
#
loop_
_entity.id
_entity.type
_entity.pdbx_description
1 polymer ?
#
loop_
_entity_poly.entity_id
_entity_poly.type
_entity_poly.pdbx_seq_one_letter_code
_entity_poly.pdbx_strand_id
1 'polypeptide(L)'
;LKFLSKSTSIDYEFNTEEQSLEEKLESIQNKELREKSKNLCKLIDANWAESTARKYSYGWNAWVKWSDQYDEVIAIPADPFHVCLYLNDLSREKKQPGTITNALTGIRWGHLRKGYQSPTDDCLVA
;
A
#
# COMPACT_ATOMS: atom_id res chain seq x y z
N LEU A 1 -0.29 39.89 28.69
CA LEU A 1 -1.08 38.66 28.86
C LEU A 1 -0.38 37.52 28.11
N LYS A 2 0.34 36.67 28.83
CA LYS A 2 0.97 35.46 28.29
C LYS A 2 -0.11 34.39 28.19
N PHE A 3 -0.42 33.92 26.99
CA PHE A 3 -1.10 32.63 26.81
C PHE A 3 -0.06 31.59 26.47
N LEU A 4 0.31 30.82 27.49
CA LEU A 4 0.90 29.50 27.33
C LEU A 4 -0.26 28.54 27.09
N SER A 5 -0.36 27.95 25.90
CA SER A 5 -0.97 26.63 25.78
C SER A 5 0.07 25.67 25.23
N LYS A 6 0.67 24.90 26.14
CA LYS A 6 1.26 23.61 25.78
C LYS A 6 0.10 22.76 25.23
N SER A 7 0.13 22.46 23.95
CA SER A 7 -0.61 21.32 23.42
C SER A 7 0.36 20.15 23.40
N THR A 8 0.22 19.31 24.42
CA THR A 8 0.92 18.05 24.60
C THR A 8 0.23 16.99 23.74
N SER A 9 1.05 16.15 23.09
CA SER A 9 0.73 14.84 22.51
C SER A 9 -0.19 14.81 21.28
N ILE A 10 0.31 14.28 20.17
CA ILE A 10 0.31 12.83 19.92
C ILE A 10 1.60 12.52 19.17
N ASP A 11 2.52 11.81 19.83
CA ASP A 11 3.58 11.09 19.15
C ASP A 11 2.90 9.92 18.43
N TYR A 12 2.64 10.09 17.13
CA TYR A 12 2.12 9.01 16.29
C TYR A 12 3.27 8.06 15.98
N GLU A 13 3.68 7.27 16.98
CA GLU A 13 4.52 6.09 16.76
C GLU A 13 3.67 5.07 15.98
N PHE A 14 3.65 5.21 14.65
CA PHE A 14 3.19 4.16 13.76
C PHE A 14 4.31 3.10 13.67
N ASN A 15 4.51 2.39 14.77
CA ASN A 15 5.45 1.30 14.84
C ASN A 15 4.68 -0.02 14.87
N THR A 16 4.32 -0.48 13.67
CA THR A 16 4.15 -1.91 13.43
C THR A 16 5.16 -2.20 12.34
N GLU A 17 6.21 -2.96 12.65
CA GLU A 17 7.10 -3.50 11.61
C GLU A 17 6.21 -4.31 10.66
N GLU A 18 5.75 -3.68 9.58
CA GLU A 18 4.92 -4.34 8.58
C GLU A 18 5.83 -5.31 7.83
N GLN A 19 5.89 -6.54 8.34
CA GLN A 19 6.63 -7.60 7.68
C GLN A 19 5.86 -8.06 6.45
N SER A 20 6.58 -8.14 5.33
CA SER A 20 6.06 -8.66 4.06
C SER A 20 5.60 -10.11 4.24
N LEU A 21 4.67 -10.54 3.37
CA LEU A 21 4.28 -11.94 3.30
C LEU A 21 5.49 -12.86 3.08
N GLU A 22 6.42 -12.48 2.23
CA GLU A 22 7.63 -13.25 1.93
C GLU A 22 8.50 -13.44 3.18
N GLU A 23 8.71 -12.40 3.98
CA GLU A 23 9.48 -12.48 5.24
C GLU A 23 8.80 -13.41 6.26
N LYS A 24 7.48 -13.33 6.35
CA LYS A 24 6.67 -14.24 7.18
C LYS A 24 6.78 -15.69 6.71
N LEU A 25 6.89 -15.94 5.40
CA LEU A 25 7.06 -17.29 4.85
C LEU A 25 8.46 -17.84 5.13
N GLU A 26 9.50 -17.01 5.03
CA GLU A 26 10.90 -17.39 5.25
C GLU A 26 11.21 -17.72 6.72
N SER A 27 10.56 -17.01 7.65
CA SER A 27 10.73 -17.22 9.09
C SER A 27 10.10 -18.52 9.63
N ILE A 28 9.31 -19.24 8.83
CA ILE A 28 8.66 -20.50 9.26
C ILE A 28 9.70 -21.61 9.42
N GLN A 29 9.99 -21.97 10.68
CA GLN A 29 10.91 -23.06 11.01
C GLN A 29 10.26 -24.45 10.99
N ASN A 30 8.97 -24.53 11.31
CA ASN A 30 8.26 -25.81 11.35
C ASN A 30 8.04 -26.38 9.94
N LYS A 31 8.47 -27.63 9.71
CA LYS A 31 8.40 -28.30 8.40
C LYS A 31 6.98 -28.46 7.87
N GLU A 32 6.02 -28.78 8.72
CA GLU A 32 4.61 -28.95 8.32
C GLU A 32 3.97 -27.61 7.94
N LEU A 33 4.22 -26.56 8.72
CA LEU A 33 3.75 -25.21 8.39
C LEU A 33 4.38 -24.69 7.10
N ARG A 34 5.67 -24.98 6.86
CA ARG A 34 6.36 -24.63 5.62
C ARG A 34 5.77 -25.36 4.42
N GLU A 35 5.35 -26.61 4.57
CA GLU A 35 4.68 -27.34 3.49
C GLU A 35 3.32 -26.73 3.16
N LYS A 36 2.53 -26.39 4.19
CA LYS A 36 1.23 -25.71 4.03
C LYS A 36 1.40 -24.33 3.39
N SER A 37 2.49 -23.63 3.70
CA SER A 37 2.72 -22.26 3.23
C SER A 37 3.09 -22.17 1.75
N LYS A 38 3.67 -23.22 1.15
CA LYS A 38 4.04 -23.26 -0.29
C LYS A 38 2.90 -22.94 -1.25
N ASN A 39 1.66 -23.18 -0.85
CA ASN A 39 0.49 -22.93 -1.69
C ASN A 39 -0.18 -21.58 -1.41
N LEU A 40 0.23 -20.85 -0.37
CA LEU A 40 -0.41 -19.58 0.01
C LEU A 40 -0.27 -18.51 -1.07
N CYS A 41 0.91 -18.36 -1.68
CA CYS A 41 1.10 -17.39 -2.77
C CYS A 41 0.16 -17.67 -3.95
N LYS A 42 -0.03 -18.95 -4.30
CA LYS A 42 -0.96 -19.35 -5.38
C LYS A 42 -2.41 -19.07 -5.02
N LEU A 43 -2.80 -19.28 -3.75
CA LEU A 43 -4.15 -19.00 -3.27
C LEU A 43 -4.45 -17.50 -3.25
N ILE A 44 -3.48 -16.67 -2.83
CA ILE A 44 -3.61 -15.21 -2.82
C ILE A 44 -3.76 -14.67 -4.25
N ASP A 45 -2.96 -15.18 -5.18
CA ASP A 45 -3.08 -14.81 -6.59
C ASP A 45 -4.41 -15.29 -7.20
N ALA A 46 -4.88 -16.49 -6.84
CA ALA A 46 -6.16 -17.04 -7.29
C ALA A 46 -7.39 -16.35 -6.67
N ASN A 47 -7.21 -15.56 -5.60
CA ASN A 47 -8.29 -14.82 -4.95
C ASN A 47 -8.86 -13.70 -5.83
N TRP A 48 -8.15 -13.33 -6.90
CA TRP A 48 -8.56 -12.26 -7.82
C TRP A 48 -8.90 -12.87 -9.18
N ALA A 49 -10.08 -12.56 -9.72
CA ALA A 49 -10.41 -12.90 -11.10
C ALA A 49 -9.38 -12.25 -12.05
N GLU A 50 -8.94 -12.96 -13.08
CA GLU A 50 -7.87 -12.50 -13.99
C GLU A 50 -8.18 -11.14 -14.63
N SER A 51 -9.44 -10.93 -15.03
CA SER A 51 -9.93 -9.65 -15.57
C SER A 51 -9.82 -8.51 -14.56
N THR A 52 -10.08 -8.79 -13.29
CA THR A 52 -9.97 -7.86 -12.16
C THR A 52 -8.51 -7.56 -11.83
N ALA A 53 -7.67 -8.59 -11.75
CA ALA A 53 -6.22 -8.44 -11.53
C ALA A 53 -5.57 -7.60 -12.65
N ARG A 54 -5.94 -7.84 -13.91
CA ARG A 54 -5.45 -7.05 -15.05
C ARG A 54 -5.88 -5.59 -14.95
N LYS A 55 -7.09 -5.30 -14.46
CA LYS A 55 -7.56 -3.92 -14.30
C LYS A 55 -6.76 -3.20 -13.20
N TYR A 56 -6.54 -3.86 -12.07
CA TYR A 56 -5.85 -3.26 -10.92
C TYR A 56 -4.35 -3.10 -11.15
N SER A 57 -3.74 -3.99 -11.95
CA SER A 57 -2.33 -3.87 -12.30
C SER A 57 -1.99 -2.60 -13.06
N TYR A 58 -2.92 -2.04 -13.86
CA TYR A 58 -2.69 -0.74 -14.51
C TYR A 58 -2.54 0.40 -13.49
N GLY A 59 -3.40 0.45 -12.47
CA GLY A 59 -3.31 1.45 -11.41
C GLY A 59 -2.05 1.28 -10.57
N TRP A 60 -1.71 0.03 -10.24
CA TRP A 60 -0.49 -0.32 -9.52
C TRP A 60 0.79 0.09 -10.28
N ASN A 61 0.89 -0.27 -11.57
CA ASN A 61 2.06 0.05 -12.38
C ASN A 61 2.21 1.56 -12.57
N ALA A 62 1.12 2.32 -12.65
CA ALA A 62 1.16 3.77 -12.71
C ALA A 62 1.70 4.38 -11.40
N TRP A 63 1.28 3.84 -10.25
CA TRP A 63 1.82 4.22 -8.94
C TRP A 63 3.33 3.92 -8.85
N VAL A 64 3.75 2.69 -9.13
CA VAL A 64 5.18 2.31 -9.09
C VAL A 64 6.02 3.21 -10.00
N LYS A 65 5.53 3.50 -11.21
CA LYS A 65 6.21 4.40 -12.13
C LYS A 65 6.28 5.85 -11.62
N TRP A 66 5.30 6.30 -10.86
CA TRP A 66 5.32 7.62 -10.25
C TRP A 66 6.28 7.66 -9.06
N SER A 67 6.28 6.63 -8.19
CA SER A 67 7.21 6.55 -7.06
C SER A 67 8.67 6.46 -7.51
N ASP A 68 8.96 5.71 -8.57
CA ASP A 68 10.32 5.55 -9.12
C ASP A 68 10.95 6.86 -9.65
N GLN A 69 10.19 7.97 -9.67
CA GLN A 69 10.71 9.29 -10.04
C GLN A 69 11.40 10.02 -8.88
N TYR A 70 11.27 9.50 -7.65
CA TYR A 70 11.73 10.15 -6.42
C TYR A 70 12.45 9.14 -5.53
N ASP A 71 13.67 9.44 -5.09
CA ASP A 71 14.47 8.54 -4.25
C ASP A 71 13.85 8.34 -2.86
N GLU A 72 13.09 9.33 -2.35
CA GLU A 72 12.43 9.26 -1.05
C GLU A 72 11.12 8.45 -1.02
N VAL A 73 10.56 8.09 -2.18
CA VAL A 73 9.25 7.42 -2.24
C VAL A 73 9.42 5.91 -2.33
N ILE A 74 9.02 5.21 -1.27
CA ILE A 74 8.93 3.76 -1.25
C ILE A 74 7.57 3.33 -1.83
N ALA A 75 7.59 2.51 -2.89
CA ALA A 75 6.38 2.03 -3.55
C ALA A 75 5.59 1.02 -2.68
N ILE A 76 6.28 0.25 -1.84
CA ILE A 76 5.71 -0.75 -0.94
C ILE A 76 6.66 -1.11 0.23
N PRO A 77 6.21 -1.13 1.50
CA PRO A 77 4.96 -0.51 1.96
C PRO A 77 5.01 1.00 1.71
N ALA A 78 3.96 1.55 1.11
CA ALA A 78 3.90 2.97 0.80
C ALA A 78 3.43 3.77 2.01
N ASP A 79 4.05 4.93 2.22
CA ASP A 79 3.55 5.93 3.16
C ASP A 79 2.24 6.53 2.62
N PRO A 80 1.14 6.55 3.41
CA PRO A 80 -0.10 7.21 3.03
C PRO A 80 0.07 8.66 2.56
N PHE A 81 1.06 9.39 3.12
CA PHE A 81 1.39 10.74 2.71
C PHE A 81 1.87 10.80 1.25
N HIS A 82 2.76 9.89 0.84
CA HIS A 82 3.23 9.81 -0.55
C HIS A 82 2.12 9.41 -1.52
N VAL A 83 1.18 8.56 -1.07
CA VAL A 83 -0.03 8.25 -1.84
C VAL A 83 -0.87 9.52 -2.07
N CYS A 84 -1.07 10.35 -1.04
CA CYS A 84 -1.78 11.62 -1.18
C CYS A 84 -1.12 12.60 -2.16
N LEU A 85 0.21 12.68 -2.17
CA LEU A 85 0.95 13.49 -3.14
C LEU A 85 0.69 13.00 -4.58
N TYR A 86 0.73 11.70 -4.81
CA TYR A 86 0.40 11.13 -6.12
C TYR A 86 -1.04 11.44 -6.55
N LEU A 87 -2.01 11.28 -5.66
CA LEU A 87 -3.41 11.60 -5.97
C LEU A 87 -3.60 13.10 -6.25
N ASN A 88 -2.86 13.96 -5.54
CA ASN A 88 -2.84 15.40 -5.80
C ASN A 88 -2.32 15.70 -7.22
N ASP A 89 -1.22 15.08 -7.63
CA ASP A 89 -0.68 15.23 -8.99
C ASP A 89 -1.67 14.77 -10.06
N LEU A 90 -2.31 13.61 -9.87
CA LEU A 90 -3.35 13.13 -10.79
C LEU A 90 -4.53 14.13 -10.91
N SER A 91 -4.93 14.74 -9.79
CA SER A 91 -5.98 15.76 -9.77
C SER A 91 -5.54 17.03 -10.52
N ARG A 92 -4.31 17.49 -10.32
CA ARG A 92 -3.73 18.68 -10.98
C ARG A 92 -3.59 18.49 -12.49
N GLU A 93 -3.27 17.28 -12.95
CA GLU A 93 -3.21 16.92 -14.37
C GLU A 93 -4.59 16.85 -15.06
N LYS A 94 -5.67 17.23 -14.37
CA LYS A 94 -7.06 17.17 -14.87
C LYS A 94 -7.45 15.78 -15.36
N LYS A 95 -6.91 14.72 -14.72
CA LYS A 95 -7.34 13.36 -15.03
C LYS A 95 -8.81 13.19 -14.67
N GLN A 96 -9.47 12.31 -15.40
CA GLN A 96 -10.87 11.97 -15.12
C GLN A 96 -10.97 11.37 -13.71
N PRO A 97 -12.09 11.58 -12.96
CA PRO A 97 -12.26 11.00 -11.63
C PRO A 97 -12.02 9.49 -11.57
N GLY A 98 -12.35 8.76 -12.64
CA GLY A 98 -12.07 7.32 -12.77
C GLY A 98 -10.59 6.95 -12.71
N THR A 99 -9.67 7.86 -13.04
CA THR A 99 -8.22 7.66 -12.91
C THR A 99 -7.80 7.60 -11.44
N ILE A 100 -8.36 8.47 -10.59
CA ILE A 100 -8.11 8.47 -9.14
C ILE A 100 -8.65 7.17 -8.52
N THR A 101 -9.86 6.76 -8.88
CA THR A 101 -10.43 5.48 -8.41
C THR A 101 -9.58 4.29 -8.84
N ASN A 102 -9.08 4.27 -10.08
CA ASN A 102 -8.20 3.21 -10.57
C ASN A 102 -6.84 3.21 -9.84
N ALA A 103 -6.29 4.39 -9.53
CA ALA A 103 -5.07 4.53 -8.73
C ALA A 103 -5.26 3.94 -7.33
N LEU A 104 -6.29 4.37 -6.60
CA LEU A 104 -6.62 3.84 -5.25
C LEU A 104 -6.80 2.32 -5.26
N THR A 105 -7.58 1.80 -6.22
CA THR A 105 -7.83 0.36 -6.30
C THR A 105 -6.56 -0.43 -6.65
N GLY A 106 -5.70 0.12 -7.51
CA GLY A 106 -4.42 -0.49 -7.87
C GLY A 106 -3.41 -0.50 -6.73
N ILE A 107 -3.30 0.61 -6.00
CA ILE A 107 -2.44 0.75 -4.80
C ILE A 107 -2.87 -0.25 -3.73
N ARG A 108 -4.18 -0.31 -3.42
CA ARG A 108 -4.74 -1.30 -2.50
C ARG A 108 -4.42 -2.72 -2.92
N TRP A 109 -4.65 -3.05 -4.18
CA TRP A 109 -4.39 -4.39 -4.70
C TRP A 109 -2.91 -4.80 -4.58
N GLY A 110 -1.98 -3.90 -4.91
CA GLY A 110 -0.54 -4.17 -4.81
C GLY A 110 -0.07 -4.47 -3.38
N HIS A 111 -0.56 -3.69 -2.41
CA HIS A 111 -0.24 -3.90 -0.99
C HIS A 111 -0.80 -5.21 -0.46
N LEU A 112 -2.09 -5.47 -0.69
CA LEU A 112 -2.74 -6.70 -0.23
C LEU A 112 -2.10 -7.96 -0.81
N ARG A 113 -1.66 -7.92 -2.07
CA ARG A 113 -0.97 -9.06 -2.71
C ARG A 113 0.34 -9.42 -2.03
N LYS A 114 1.01 -8.44 -1.44
CA LYS A 114 2.29 -8.58 -0.73
C LYS A 114 2.11 -8.74 0.78
N GLY A 115 0.87 -8.79 1.25
CA GLY A 115 0.52 -9.00 2.66
C GLY A 115 0.69 -7.74 3.53
N TYR A 116 0.76 -6.56 2.92
CA TYR A 116 0.79 -5.27 3.60
C TYR A 116 -0.62 -4.72 3.81
N GLN A 117 -0.77 -3.84 4.82
CA GLN A 117 -1.99 -3.04 4.93
C GLN A 117 -2.07 -2.08 3.73
N SER A 118 -3.28 -1.78 3.28
CA SER A 118 -3.45 -0.78 2.23
C SER A 118 -3.26 0.62 2.81
N PRO A 119 -2.35 1.45 2.26
CA PRO A 119 -2.23 2.85 2.67
C PRO A 119 -3.48 3.67 2.32
N THR A 120 -4.33 3.16 1.44
CA THR A 120 -5.61 3.78 1.07
C THR A 120 -6.66 3.67 2.17
N ASP A 121 -6.44 2.85 3.20
CA ASP A 121 -7.34 2.71 4.34
C ASP A 121 -6.99 3.72 5.45
N ASP A 122 -5.89 4.45 5.29
CA ASP A 122 -5.49 5.51 6.21
C ASP A 122 -6.42 6.73 6.08
N CYS A 123 -6.71 7.38 7.21
CA CYS A 123 -7.56 8.57 7.29
C CYS A 123 -7.07 9.75 6.44
N LEU A 124 -5.77 9.80 6.11
CA LEU A 124 -5.18 10.81 5.26
C LEU A 124 -5.59 10.64 3.78
N VAL A 125 -5.88 9.40 3.37
CA VAL A 125 -6.22 9.02 1.99
C VAL A 125 -7.72 8.79 1.81
N ALA A 126 -8.42 8.37 2.87
CA ALA A 126 -9.80 7.88 2.89
C ALA A 126 -10.89 8.90 2.50
#